data_AF-A0A965TYB5-F1
#
_entry.id   AF-A0A965TYB5-F1
#
_cell.length_a   1.000
_cell.length_b   1.000
_cell.length_c   1.000
_cell.angle_alpha   90.00
_cell.angle_beta   90.00
_cell.angle_gamma   90.00
#
_symmetry.space_group_name_H-M   'P 1'
#
loop_
_entity.id
_entity.type
_entity.pdbx_description
1 polymer ?
#
loop_
_entity_poly.entity_id
_entity_poly.type
_entity_poly.pdbx_seq_one_letter_code
_entity_poly.pdbx_strand_id
1 'polypeptide(L)'
;MSYSTQCRNEVHGYKRFRRTSMYIEEKAQLVLNLNHVVSSMFPSEKLPHIVLEQLINLKRVVPYQFLLAIDADIEKIKILCKEDKEEFEKNASRTDLFPLCAIVRLMPAVYHSREFPYHINEAEAIAHTITYFCANRFRCAIHYPDVKTIYVEPNGDIETTYYPPDIVFGENSLIPSFEGSKEEVPSFAKEDHYSFFRM
;
A
#
# COMPACT_ATOMS: atom_id res chain seq x y z
N MET A 1 -15.11 -11.96 -22.78
CA MET A 1 -14.36 -12.22 -21.53
C MET A 1 -14.43 -10.94 -20.73
N SER A 2 -15.19 -10.91 -19.63
CA SER A 2 -15.33 -9.69 -18.84
C SER A 2 -14.04 -9.43 -18.07
N TYR A 3 -13.60 -8.18 -18.08
CA TYR A 3 -12.50 -7.71 -17.27
C TYR A 3 -12.91 -7.92 -15.81
N SER A 4 -12.23 -8.84 -15.11
CA SER A 4 -12.49 -9.07 -13.70
C SER A 4 -12.38 -7.74 -12.96
N THR A 5 -13.47 -7.32 -12.32
CA THR A 5 -13.42 -6.37 -11.21
C THR A 5 -12.25 -6.80 -10.34
N GLN A 6 -11.18 -6.00 -10.28
CA GLN A 6 -10.05 -6.30 -9.41
C GLN A 6 -10.59 -6.37 -7.99
N CYS A 7 -10.75 -7.58 -7.46
CA CYS A 7 -11.10 -7.75 -6.06
C CYS A 7 -9.99 -7.07 -5.23
N ARG A 8 -10.39 -6.19 -4.31
CA ARG A 8 -9.51 -5.40 -3.45
C ARG A 8 -9.92 -5.61 -2.00
N ASN A 9 -8.95 -5.92 -1.13
CA ASN A 9 -9.19 -6.05 0.30
C ASN A 9 -9.08 -4.66 0.97
N GLU A 10 -10.03 -3.78 0.68
CA GLU A 10 -10.02 -2.41 1.22
C GLU A 10 -10.15 -2.40 2.75
N VAL A 11 -9.36 -1.56 3.40
CA VAL A 11 -9.51 -1.30 4.84
C VAL A 11 -10.38 -0.05 4.99
N HIS A 12 -11.68 -0.26 5.20
CA HIS A 12 -12.63 0.83 5.27
C HIS A 12 -12.23 1.88 6.32
N GLY A 13 -12.28 3.14 5.90
CA GLY A 13 -11.95 4.30 6.73
C GLY A 13 -10.48 4.69 6.74
N TYR A 14 -9.60 3.88 6.16
CA TYR A 14 -8.17 4.13 6.10
C TYR A 14 -7.68 4.47 4.67
N LYS A 15 -6.78 5.44 4.58
CA LYS A 15 -6.01 5.78 3.37
C LYS A 15 -4.62 6.23 3.80
N ARG A 16 -3.58 5.80 3.08
CA ARG A 16 -2.21 6.24 3.38
C ARG A 16 -2.07 7.74 3.16
N PHE A 17 -1.39 8.43 4.08
CA PHE A 17 -1.22 9.89 4.06
C PHE A 17 -2.52 10.69 3.98
N ARG A 18 -3.63 10.18 4.54
CA ARG A 18 -4.96 10.78 4.40
C ARG A 18 -4.97 12.25 4.80
N ARG A 19 -4.54 12.58 6.01
CA ARG A 19 -4.59 13.96 6.52
C ARG A 19 -3.60 14.86 5.77
N THR A 20 -2.39 14.35 5.55
CA THR A 20 -1.34 15.13 4.88
C THR A 20 -1.72 15.47 3.44
N SER A 21 -2.25 14.49 2.69
CA SER A 21 -2.73 14.72 1.32
C SER A 21 -3.93 15.67 1.26
N MET A 22 -4.90 15.54 2.20
CA MET A 22 -6.03 16.46 2.28
C MET A 22 -5.60 17.91 2.52
N TYR A 23 -4.62 18.14 3.39
CA TYR A 23 -4.08 19.46 3.64
C TYR A 23 -3.37 20.05 2.40
N ILE A 24 -2.55 19.24 1.72
CA ILE A 24 -1.87 19.66 0.48
C ILE A 24 -2.90 19.95 -0.61
N GLU A 25 -3.96 19.13 -0.73
CA GLU A 25 -5.05 19.32 -1.67
C GLU A 25 -5.79 20.64 -1.42
N GLU A 26 -6.17 20.90 -0.17
CA GLU A 26 -6.83 22.15 0.24
C GLU A 26 -5.99 23.36 -0.16
N LYS A 27 -4.68 23.33 0.13
CA LYS A 27 -3.75 24.40 -0.25
C LYS A 27 -3.58 24.54 -1.76
N ALA A 28 -3.48 23.43 -2.48
CA ALA A 28 -3.37 23.42 -3.93
C ALA A 28 -4.59 24.04 -4.63
N GLN A 29 -5.80 23.81 -4.09
CA GLN A 29 -7.05 24.37 -4.64
C GLN A 29 -7.14 25.91 -4.55
N LEU A 30 -6.38 26.53 -3.63
CA LEU A 30 -6.34 27.99 -3.47
C LEU A 30 -5.45 28.68 -4.52
N VAL A 31 -4.62 27.93 -5.25
CA VAL A 31 -3.67 28.48 -6.21
C VAL A 31 -4.20 28.40 -7.64
N LEU A 32 -4.30 29.56 -8.30
CA LEU A 32 -4.64 29.63 -9.71
C LEU A 32 -3.49 29.11 -10.58
N ASN A 33 -3.83 28.38 -11.64
CA ASN A 33 -2.88 27.88 -12.65
C ASN A 33 -1.77 26.96 -12.11
N LEU A 34 -2.04 26.18 -11.07
CA LEU A 34 -1.04 25.27 -10.48
C LEU A 34 -0.45 24.26 -11.49
N ASN A 35 -1.20 23.87 -12.52
CA ASN A 35 -0.68 23.04 -13.61
C ASN A 35 0.50 23.71 -14.34
N HIS A 36 0.50 25.03 -14.51
CA HIS A 36 1.62 25.74 -15.12
C HIS A 36 2.87 25.71 -14.23
N VAL A 37 2.68 25.87 -12.92
CA VAL A 37 3.75 25.74 -11.91
C VAL A 37 4.35 24.32 -11.95
N VAL A 38 3.50 23.30 -12.03
CA VAL A 38 3.96 21.91 -12.14
C VAL A 38 4.70 21.67 -13.46
N SER A 39 4.19 22.19 -14.58
CA SER A 39 4.87 22.08 -15.88
C SER A 39 6.26 22.72 -15.90
N SER A 40 6.45 23.84 -15.19
CA SER A 40 7.78 24.47 -15.11
C SER A 40 8.75 23.68 -14.23
N MET A 41 8.26 23.03 -13.17
CA MET A 41 9.06 22.16 -12.30
C MET A 41 9.40 20.82 -12.96
N PHE A 42 8.52 20.31 -13.83
CA PHE A 42 8.66 19.01 -14.49
C PHE A 42 8.48 19.12 -16.01
N PRO A 43 9.39 19.79 -16.73
CA PRO A 43 9.21 20.10 -18.16
C PRO A 43 9.23 18.86 -19.08
N SER A 44 9.78 17.74 -18.61
CA SER A 44 9.79 16.47 -19.35
C SER A 44 8.48 15.68 -19.25
N GLU A 45 7.58 16.06 -18.34
CA GLU A 45 6.33 15.34 -18.09
C GLU A 45 5.23 15.85 -19.04
N LYS A 46 4.62 14.94 -19.80
CA LYS A 46 3.61 15.31 -20.81
C LYS A 46 2.25 15.66 -20.20
N LEU A 47 1.98 15.22 -18.97
CA LEU A 47 0.66 15.28 -18.33
C LEU A 47 0.79 15.92 -16.93
N PRO A 48 0.86 17.26 -16.82
CA PRO A 48 1.11 17.97 -15.57
C PRO A 48 0.02 17.75 -14.51
N HIS A 49 -1.22 17.48 -14.93
CA HIS A 49 -2.31 17.16 -14.00
C HIS A 49 -2.10 15.82 -13.27
N ILE A 50 -1.48 14.82 -13.94
CA ILE A 50 -1.12 13.55 -13.29
C ILE A 50 0.00 13.79 -12.28
N VAL A 51 1.00 14.60 -12.65
CA VAL A 51 2.09 14.97 -11.74
C VAL A 51 1.52 15.70 -10.52
N LEU A 52 0.60 16.64 -10.72
CA LEU A 52 -0.08 17.36 -9.64
C LEU A 52 -0.82 16.40 -8.72
N GLU A 53 -1.61 15.46 -9.27
CA GLU A 53 -2.30 14.44 -8.48
C GLU A 53 -1.32 13.57 -7.67
N GLN A 54 -0.18 13.21 -8.26
CA GLN A 54 0.86 12.43 -7.58
C GLN A 54 1.52 13.23 -6.44
N LEU A 55 1.76 14.53 -6.63
CA LEU A 55 2.30 15.41 -5.59
C LEU A 55 1.32 15.54 -4.43
N ILE A 56 0.04 15.81 -4.72
CA ILE A 56 -1.03 15.95 -3.72
C ILE A 56 -1.19 14.64 -2.92
N ASN A 57 -1.23 13.50 -3.60
CA ASN A 57 -1.42 12.20 -2.96
C ASN A 57 -0.11 11.59 -2.42
N LEU A 58 1.01 12.32 -2.43
CA LEU A 58 2.31 11.86 -1.93
C LEU A 58 2.77 10.54 -2.57
N LYS A 59 2.44 10.36 -3.87
CA LYS A 59 2.85 9.22 -4.71
C LYS A 59 4.18 9.45 -5.43
N ARG A 60 4.82 10.60 -5.22
CA ARG A 60 6.15 10.95 -5.72
C ARG A 60 6.84 11.93 -4.76
N VAL A 61 8.14 12.13 -4.96
CA VAL A 61 8.91 13.17 -4.26
C VAL A 61 8.28 14.54 -4.51
N VAL A 62 8.05 15.30 -3.43
CA VAL A 62 7.43 16.62 -3.47
C VAL A 62 8.48 17.70 -3.26
N PRO A 63 8.81 18.51 -4.29
CA PRO A 63 9.77 19.60 -4.14
C PRO A 63 9.27 20.66 -3.16
N TYR A 64 10.15 21.26 -2.36
CA TYR A 64 9.76 22.39 -1.50
C TYR A 64 9.29 23.60 -2.29
N GLN A 65 9.77 23.79 -3.51
CA GLN A 65 9.25 24.84 -4.39
C GLN A 65 7.75 24.67 -4.67
N PHE A 66 7.25 23.44 -4.77
CA PHE A 66 5.82 23.18 -4.91
C PHE A 66 5.07 23.55 -3.62
N LEU A 67 5.59 23.15 -2.45
CA LEU A 67 4.98 23.49 -1.16
C LEU A 67 4.94 25.00 -0.92
N LEU A 68 6.01 25.71 -1.27
CA LEU A 68 6.07 27.16 -1.23
C LEU A 68 5.05 27.80 -2.18
N ALA A 69 4.89 27.26 -3.39
CA ALA A 69 3.93 27.77 -4.36
C ALA A 69 2.47 27.65 -3.88
N ILE A 70 2.16 26.64 -3.05
CA ILE A 70 0.84 26.45 -2.45
C ILE A 70 0.72 27.02 -1.03
N ASP A 71 1.74 27.72 -0.53
CA ASP A 71 1.77 28.26 0.83
C ASP A 71 1.46 27.18 1.89
N ALA A 72 2.07 26.00 1.73
CA ALA A 72 1.96 24.90 2.68
C ALA A 72 2.99 25.03 3.80
N ASP A 73 2.52 24.93 5.03
CA ASP A 73 3.34 24.98 6.24
C ASP A 73 3.99 23.60 6.50
N ILE A 74 5.32 23.58 6.46
CA ILE A 74 6.12 22.37 6.68
C ILE A 74 5.94 21.83 8.10
N GLU A 75 5.82 22.69 9.11
CA GLU A 75 5.61 22.25 10.50
C GLU A 75 4.21 21.64 10.66
N LYS A 76 3.20 22.22 9.99
CA LYS A 76 1.87 21.60 9.92
C LYS A 76 1.92 20.23 9.25
N ILE A 77 2.64 20.09 8.14
CA ILE A 77 2.83 18.80 7.45
C ILE A 77 3.46 17.76 8.38
N LYS A 78 4.50 18.12 9.15
CA LYS A 78 5.13 17.21 10.13
C LYS A 78 4.14 16.69 11.17
N ILE A 79 3.29 17.58 11.71
CA ILE A 79 2.24 17.20 12.67
C ILE A 79 1.26 16.20 12.02
N LEU A 80 0.77 16.50 10.82
CA LEU A 80 -0.18 15.63 10.11
C LEU A 80 0.42 14.27 9.75
N CYS A 81 1.72 14.22 9.40
CA CYS A 81 2.43 12.96 9.16
C CYS A 81 2.46 12.08 10.42
N LYS A 82 2.66 12.68 11.59
CA LYS A 82 2.61 11.95 12.86
C LYS A 82 1.21 11.39 13.12
N GLU A 83 0.16 12.18 12.90
CA GLU A 83 -1.22 11.73 13.05
C GLU A 83 -1.57 10.61 12.05
N ASP A 84 -1.13 10.73 10.79
CA ASP A 84 -1.29 9.68 9.77
C ASP A 84 -0.57 8.38 10.18
N LYS A 85 0.61 8.47 10.81
CA LYS A 85 1.34 7.32 11.35
C LYS A 85 0.63 6.66 12.54
N GLU A 86 0.12 7.45 13.48
CA GLU A 86 -0.68 6.94 14.60
C GLU A 86 -1.96 6.24 14.11
N GLU A 87 -2.60 6.74 13.05
CA GLU A 87 -3.75 6.07 12.42
C GLU A 87 -3.34 4.80 11.69
N PHE A 88 -2.19 4.80 11.00
CA PHE A 88 -1.63 3.61 10.36
C PHE A 88 -1.39 2.50 11.38
N GLU A 89 -0.73 2.79 12.50
CA GLU A 89 -0.43 1.79 13.54
C GLU A 89 -1.69 1.11 14.06
N LYS A 90 -2.76 1.89 14.31
CA LYS A 90 -4.06 1.36 14.71
C LYS A 90 -4.68 0.44 13.66
N ASN A 91 -4.56 0.79 12.38
CA ASN A 91 -5.13 -0.01 11.28
C ASN A 91 -4.28 -1.24 10.94
N ALA A 92 -2.95 -1.14 11.06
CA ALA A 92 -2.03 -2.24 10.85
C ALA A 92 -2.20 -3.35 11.89
N SER A 93 -2.53 -2.98 13.15
CA SER A 93 -2.79 -3.92 14.25
C SER A 93 -4.21 -4.51 14.28
N ARG A 94 -5.07 -4.19 13.31
CA ARG A 94 -6.44 -4.71 13.27
C ARG A 94 -6.45 -6.21 13.04
N THR A 95 -7.21 -6.92 13.86
CA THR A 95 -7.48 -8.36 13.72
C THR A 95 -8.84 -8.64 13.08
N ASP A 96 -9.65 -7.60 12.88
CA ASP A 96 -11.01 -7.64 12.34
C ASP A 96 -11.05 -7.36 10.82
N LEU A 97 -10.01 -7.77 10.09
CA LEU A 97 -9.95 -7.65 8.64
C LEU A 97 -10.49 -8.91 7.97
N PHE A 98 -11.38 -8.72 6.99
CA PHE A 98 -12.03 -9.78 6.24
C PHE A 98 -11.65 -9.67 4.76
N PRO A 99 -10.52 -10.25 4.34
CA PRO A 99 -10.09 -10.17 2.96
C PRO A 99 -11.08 -10.91 2.04
N LEU A 100 -11.31 -10.33 0.87
CA LEU A 100 -12.18 -10.87 -0.17
C LEU A 100 -11.43 -11.80 -1.13
N CYS A 101 -10.12 -11.59 -1.31
CA CYS A 101 -9.31 -12.40 -2.23
C CYS A 101 -7.81 -12.38 -1.93
N ALA A 102 -7.12 -13.35 -2.54
CA ALA A 102 -5.67 -13.35 -2.74
C ALA A 102 -5.31 -13.12 -4.21
N ILE A 103 -4.09 -12.66 -4.43
CA ILE A 103 -3.43 -12.56 -5.73
C ILE A 103 -2.45 -13.73 -5.83
N VAL A 104 -2.60 -14.53 -6.88
CA VAL A 104 -1.70 -15.64 -7.22
C VAL A 104 -0.78 -15.18 -8.34
N ARG A 105 0.53 -15.31 -8.15
CA ARG A 105 1.52 -15.06 -9.20
C ARG A 105 1.81 -16.36 -9.94
N LEU A 106 1.34 -16.46 -11.18
CA LEU A 106 1.53 -17.64 -12.02
C LEU A 106 2.91 -17.63 -12.71
N MET A 107 3.35 -16.46 -13.16
CA MET A 107 4.67 -16.21 -13.76
C MET A 107 4.99 -14.70 -13.70
N PRO A 108 6.18 -14.22 -14.13
CA PRO A 108 6.46 -12.78 -14.19
C PRO A 108 5.37 -12.03 -14.96
N ALA A 109 4.85 -10.95 -14.36
CA ALA A 109 3.78 -10.10 -14.91
C ALA A 109 2.41 -10.78 -15.17
N VAL A 110 2.22 -12.05 -14.79
CA VAL A 110 0.93 -12.75 -14.93
C VAL A 110 0.38 -13.11 -13.56
N TYR A 111 -0.76 -12.53 -13.24
CA TYR A 111 -1.42 -12.64 -11.96
C TYR A 111 -2.86 -13.12 -12.14
N HIS A 112 -3.35 -13.86 -11.15
CA HIS A 112 -4.72 -14.32 -11.08
C HIS A 112 -5.28 -14.01 -9.70
N SER A 113 -6.50 -13.45 -9.63
CA SER A 113 -7.18 -13.22 -8.36
C SER A 113 -7.99 -14.45 -7.97
N ARG A 114 -7.86 -14.88 -6.72
CA ARG A 114 -8.63 -15.98 -6.15
C ARG A 114 -9.48 -15.46 -5.00
N GLU A 115 -10.79 -15.54 -5.15
CA GLU A 115 -11.74 -15.13 -4.12
C GLU A 115 -11.75 -16.10 -2.95
N PHE A 116 -11.96 -15.54 -1.76
CA PHE A 116 -12.17 -16.28 -0.54
C PHE A 116 -13.67 -16.52 -0.30
N PRO A 117 -14.03 -17.56 0.49
CA PRO A 117 -15.36 -17.66 1.06
C PRO A 117 -15.72 -16.39 1.84
N TYR A 118 -17.00 -16.05 1.87
CA TYR A 118 -17.49 -14.81 2.48
C TYR A 118 -17.19 -14.78 3.99
N HIS A 119 -16.73 -13.63 4.49
CA HIS A 119 -16.47 -13.37 5.92
C HIS A 119 -15.40 -14.22 6.61
N ILE A 120 -14.41 -14.75 5.89
CA ILE A 120 -13.25 -15.33 6.56
C ILE A 120 -12.34 -14.23 7.12
N ASN A 121 -11.76 -14.44 8.29
CA ASN A 121 -10.79 -13.52 8.86
C ASN A 121 -9.41 -13.68 8.20
N GLU A 122 -8.48 -12.77 8.49
CA GLU A 122 -7.12 -12.80 7.94
C GLU A 122 -6.38 -14.12 8.19
N ALA A 123 -6.48 -14.70 9.39
CA ALA A 123 -5.78 -15.95 9.72
C ALA A 123 -6.32 -17.13 8.90
N GLU A 124 -7.64 -17.21 8.75
CA GLU A 124 -8.30 -18.19 7.89
C GLU A 124 -7.94 -18.00 6.42
N ALA A 125 -7.85 -16.75 5.95
CA ALA A 125 -7.46 -16.42 4.58
C ALA A 125 -6.02 -16.84 4.28
N ILE A 126 -5.11 -16.66 5.23
CA ILE A 126 -3.73 -17.18 5.14
C ILE A 126 -3.75 -18.70 5.04
N ALA A 127 -4.50 -19.41 5.90
CA ALA A 127 -4.62 -20.87 5.85
C ALA A 127 -5.18 -21.39 4.51
N HIS A 128 -6.21 -20.73 3.99
CA HIS A 128 -6.76 -21.01 2.65
C HIS A 128 -5.72 -20.81 1.54
N THR A 129 -4.89 -19.78 1.68
CA THR A 129 -3.82 -19.46 0.73
C THR A 129 -2.69 -20.49 0.79
N ILE A 130 -2.29 -20.92 1.98
CA ILE A 130 -1.29 -22.00 2.19
C ILE A 130 -1.75 -23.29 1.53
N THR A 131 -3.01 -23.69 1.75
CA THR A 131 -3.57 -24.90 1.13
C THR A 131 -3.49 -24.86 -0.40
N TYR A 132 -3.77 -23.70 -0.98
CA TYR A 132 -3.65 -23.49 -2.43
C TYR A 132 -2.21 -23.57 -2.92
N PHE A 133 -1.30 -22.91 -2.19
CA PHE A 133 0.12 -22.97 -2.46
C PHE A 133 0.60 -24.43 -2.43
N CYS A 134 0.30 -25.21 -1.39
CA CYS A 134 0.73 -26.60 -1.26
C CYS A 134 0.34 -27.44 -2.49
N ALA A 135 -0.84 -27.18 -3.06
CA ALA A 135 -1.30 -27.87 -4.25
C ALA A 135 -0.61 -27.42 -5.55
N ASN A 136 -0.20 -26.15 -5.68
CA ASN A 136 0.18 -25.55 -6.96
C ASN A 136 1.61 -24.96 -7.02
N ARG A 137 2.28 -24.83 -5.88
CA ARG A 137 3.61 -24.22 -5.70
C ARG A 137 3.75 -22.78 -6.24
N PHE A 138 2.66 -22.00 -6.22
CA PHE A 138 2.67 -20.60 -6.63
C PHE A 138 2.87 -19.65 -5.45
N ARG A 139 3.58 -18.54 -5.69
CA ARG A 139 3.62 -17.42 -4.75
C ARG A 139 2.26 -16.74 -4.71
N CYS A 140 1.73 -16.53 -3.51
CA CYS A 140 0.42 -15.91 -3.30
C CYS A 140 0.56 -14.68 -2.41
N ALA A 141 -0.37 -13.73 -2.51
CA ALA A 141 -0.38 -12.51 -1.71
C ALA A 141 -1.80 -12.10 -1.32
N ILE A 142 -2.02 -11.75 -0.06
CA ILE A 142 -3.22 -11.05 0.40
C ILE A 142 -2.85 -9.58 0.54
N HIS A 143 -3.35 -8.75 -0.37
CA HIS A 143 -3.01 -7.33 -0.42
C HIS A 143 -4.11 -6.48 0.19
N TYR A 144 -3.80 -5.76 1.26
CA TYR A 144 -4.61 -4.69 1.82
C TYR A 144 -4.02 -3.35 1.34
N PRO A 145 -4.69 -2.65 0.40
CA PRO A 145 -4.19 -1.38 -0.11
C PRO A 145 -3.85 -0.43 1.03
N ASP A 146 -2.75 0.30 0.88
CA ASP A 146 -2.26 1.31 1.82
C ASP A 146 -1.82 0.81 3.20
N VAL A 147 -2.08 -0.45 3.58
CA VAL A 147 -1.78 -1.00 4.92
C VAL A 147 -0.66 -2.03 4.87
N LYS A 148 -0.91 -3.20 4.25
CA LYS A 148 0.04 -4.31 4.24
C LYS A 148 -0.21 -5.30 3.12
N THR A 149 0.83 -6.06 2.78
CA THR A 149 0.72 -7.24 1.92
C THR A 149 1.29 -8.44 2.66
N ILE A 150 0.51 -9.52 2.72
CA ILE A 150 0.93 -10.79 3.31
C ILE A 150 1.27 -11.73 2.15
N TYR A 151 2.53 -12.13 2.05
CA TYR A 151 3.03 -13.06 1.05
C TYR A 151 3.10 -14.46 1.63
N VAL A 152 2.62 -15.43 0.86
CA VAL A 152 2.89 -16.85 1.08
C VAL A 152 3.87 -17.28 0.01
N GLU A 153 5.11 -17.48 0.42
CA GLU A 153 6.23 -17.81 -0.46
C GLU A 153 6.21 -19.28 -0.89
N PRO A 154 6.83 -19.64 -2.02
CA PRO A 154 6.85 -21.02 -2.51
C PRO A 154 7.55 -22.04 -1.61
N ASN A 155 8.27 -21.58 -0.59
CA ASN A 155 8.91 -22.42 0.44
C ASN A 155 8.03 -22.60 1.68
N GLY A 156 6.84 -22.00 1.70
CA GLY A 156 5.91 -22.01 2.83
C GLY A 156 6.15 -20.90 3.86
N ASP A 157 7.14 -20.03 3.64
CA ASP A 157 7.36 -18.88 4.53
C ASP A 157 6.26 -17.82 4.32
N ILE A 158 5.93 -17.12 5.41
CA ILE A 158 4.94 -16.05 5.41
C ILE A 158 5.68 -14.75 5.71
N GLU A 159 5.72 -13.84 4.74
CA GLU A 159 6.30 -12.51 4.88
C GLU A 159 5.19 -11.47 4.91
N THR A 160 5.23 -10.52 5.84
CA THR A 160 4.32 -9.37 5.82
C THR A 160 5.11 -8.11 5.49
N THR A 161 4.66 -7.35 4.50
CA THR A 161 5.20 -6.04 4.16
C THR A 161 4.19 -4.97 4.53
N TYR A 162 4.56 -4.08 5.45
CA TYR A 162 3.73 -2.97 5.92
C TYR A 162 4.06 -1.69 5.17
N TYR A 163 3.08 -0.82 4.91
CA TYR A 163 3.27 0.43 4.16
C TYR A 163 3.04 1.69 5.03
N PRO A 164 3.87 1.93 6.06
CA PRO A 164 3.70 3.08 6.94
C PRO A 164 3.78 4.40 6.16
N PRO A 165 3.00 5.43 6.50
CA PRO A 165 3.04 6.74 5.85
C PRO A 165 4.26 7.57 6.31
N ASP A 166 5.47 7.03 6.16
CA ASP A 166 6.69 7.74 6.53
C ASP A 166 7.09 8.76 5.44
N ILE A 167 7.60 9.92 5.87
CA ILE A 167 8.14 10.97 5.00
C ILE A 167 9.51 11.38 5.52
N VAL A 168 10.51 11.40 4.63
CA VAL A 168 11.82 12.00 4.90
C VAL A 168 11.80 13.45 4.44
N PHE A 169 12.11 14.36 5.36
CA PHE A 169 12.27 15.79 5.09
C PHE A 169 13.71 16.05 4.65
N GLY A 170 13.94 16.08 3.35
CA GLY A 170 15.25 16.40 2.78
C GLY A 170 15.54 17.90 2.76
N GLU A 171 16.69 18.28 2.22
CA GLU A 171 17.08 19.69 2.10
C GLU A 171 16.16 20.49 1.17
N ASN A 172 15.70 19.88 0.08
CA ASN A 172 14.94 20.56 -0.98
C ASN A 172 13.60 19.88 -1.31
N SER A 173 13.21 18.83 -0.59
CA SER A 173 12.05 18.02 -0.92
C SER A 173 11.53 17.19 0.26
N LEU A 174 10.23 16.87 0.21
CA LEU A 174 9.64 15.76 0.96
C LEU A 174 9.74 14.48 0.14
N ILE A 175 10.21 13.41 0.76
CA ILE A 175 10.36 12.10 0.15
C ILE A 175 9.44 11.12 0.88
N PRO A 176 8.22 10.87 0.37
CA PRO A 176 7.37 9.82 0.91
C PRO A 176 8.03 8.46 0.73
N SER A 177 7.92 7.58 1.73
CA SER A 177 8.34 6.19 1.55
C SER A 177 7.43 5.52 0.54
N PHE A 178 7.98 4.82 -0.46
CA PHE A 178 7.21 4.00 -1.39
C PHE A 178 7.35 2.52 -1.10
N GLU A 179 8.42 2.16 -0.38
CA GLU A 179 8.75 0.79 -0.03
C GLU A 179 8.14 0.46 1.32
N GLY A 180 7.60 -0.76 1.45
CA GLY A 180 7.10 -1.23 2.72
C GLY A 180 8.21 -1.80 3.60
N SER A 181 8.06 -1.69 4.91
CA SER A 181 8.93 -2.35 5.88
C SER A 181 8.51 -3.82 6.02
N LYS A 182 9.47 -4.74 5.87
CA LYS A 182 9.23 -6.18 6.03
C LYS A 182 9.25 -6.57 7.51
N GLU A 183 8.27 -7.36 7.92
CA GLU A 183 8.34 -8.20 9.11
C GLU A 183 8.28 -9.67 8.69
N GLU A 184 9.28 -10.44 9.09
CA GLU A 184 9.25 -11.90 9.01
C GLU A 184 8.47 -12.42 10.21
N VAL A 185 7.32 -13.06 9.98
CA VAL A 185 6.65 -13.82 11.03
C VAL A 185 7.36 -15.18 11.10
N PRO A 186 7.84 -15.62 12.28
CA PRO A 186 8.56 -16.89 12.38
C PRO A 186 7.71 -18.04 11.83
N SER A 187 8.36 -18.90 11.03
CA SER A 187 7.75 -19.98 10.26
C SER A 187 6.95 -20.95 11.15
N PHE A 188 5.64 -20.75 11.28
CA PHE A 188 4.74 -21.65 12.02
C PHE A 188 4.48 -23.00 11.31
N ALA A 189 5.10 -23.26 10.16
CA ALA A 189 4.78 -24.43 9.33
C ALA A 189 5.94 -25.41 9.12
N LYS A 190 6.99 -25.39 9.95
CA LYS A 190 8.13 -26.29 9.73
C LYS A 190 8.00 -27.70 10.31
N GLU A 191 7.09 -28.01 11.24
CA GLU A 191 7.15 -29.33 11.90
C GLU A 191 5.93 -30.27 11.81
N ASP A 192 4.69 -29.85 11.55
CA ASP A 192 3.56 -30.82 11.67
C ASP A 192 2.62 -31.02 10.47
N HIS A 193 2.79 -30.28 9.35
CA HIS A 193 1.89 -30.46 8.19
C HIS A 193 2.48 -31.24 7.00
N TYR A 194 3.79 -31.53 7.00
CA TYR A 194 4.42 -32.33 5.94
C TYR A 194 4.41 -33.85 6.17
N SER A 195 4.02 -34.30 7.36
CA SER A 195 3.86 -35.72 7.70
C SER A 195 2.50 -36.31 7.28
N PHE A 196 1.52 -35.47 6.92
CA PHE A 196 0.16 -35.94 6.58
C PHE A 196 -0.12 -36.17 5.09
N PHE A 197 0.79 -35.79 4.19
CA PHE A 197 0.62 -35.95 2.74
C PHE A 197 1.68 -36.84 2.07
N ARG A 198 2.38 -37.66 2.86
CA ARG A 198 3.10 -38.85 2.36
C ARG A 198 2.32 -40.11 2.71
N MET A 199 1.21 -40.35 2.02
CA MET A 199 0.63 -41.68 1.83
C MET A 199 0.24 -41.85 0.37
#